data_AF-A0A257XFL5-F1
#
_entry.id   AF-A0A257XFL5-F1
#
_cell.length_a   1.000
_cell.length_b   1.000
_cell.length_c   1.000
_cell.angle_alpha   90.00
_cell.angle_beta   90.00
_cell.angle_gamma   90.00
#
_symmetry.space_group_name_H-M   'P 1'
#
loop_
_entity.id
_entity.type
_entity.pdbx_description
1 polymer ?
#
loop_
_entity_poly.entity_id
_entity_poly.type
_entity_poly.pdbx_seq_one_letter_code
_entity_poly.pdbx_strand_id
1 'polypeptide(L)' 'MAFKPLLLWSDILLWAIAALLVLIGLAGVVLPALPGIPLMFGGFLMMAWLDDFTHIGSVTLSLLGALTVLAWLIG' A
#
# COMPACT_ATOMS: atom_id res chain seq x y z
N MET A 1 -12.77 25.96 -9.72
CA MET A 1 -11.52 25.53 -10.38
C MET A 1 -10.38 26.43 -9.89
N ALA A 2 -9.71 26.02 -8.82
CA ALA A 2 -8.56 26.73 -8.28
C ALA A 2 -7.27 25.98 -8.67
N PHE A 3 -6.23 26.72 -9.00
CA PHE A 3 -4.90 26.26 -9.37
C PHE A 3 -4.38 25.18 -8.40
N LYS A 4 -4.44 23.90 -8.82
CA LYS A 4 -3.95 22.70 -8.11
C LYS A 4 -2.61 22.12 -8.63
N PRO A 5 -1.73 22.82 -9.39
CA PRO A 5 -0.56 22.15 -9.96
C PRO A 5 0.45 21.71 -8.90
N LEU A 6 0.56 22.39 -7.75
CA LEU A 6 1.41 21.98 -6.64
C LEU A 6 0.91 20.73 -5.91
N LEU A 7 -0.40 20.48 -5.93
CA LEU A 7 -1.01 19.28 -5.31
C LEU A 7 -0.72 18.01 -6.13
N LEU A 8 -0.73 18.13 -7.47
CA LEU A 8 -0.45 17.01 -8.38
C LEU A 8 0.94 16.40 -8.16
N TRP A 9 1.95 17.23 -7.87
CA TRP A 9 3.30 16.73 -7.59
C TRP A 9 3.38 15.93 -6.29
N SER A 10 2.66 16.35 -5.24
CA SER A 10 2.56 15.57 -4.01
C SER A 10 1.79 14.27 -4.20
N ASP A 11 0.72 14.29 -5.01
CA ASP A 11 -0.07 13.10 -5.32
C ASP A 11 0.82 12.06 -6.03
N ILE A 12 1.58 12.47 -7.06
CA ILE A 12 2.52 11.58 -7.77
C ILE A 12 3.56 10.99 -6.82
N LEU A 13 4.12 11.80 -5.91
CA LEU A 13 5.10 11.32 -4.94
C LEU A 13 4.50 10.27 -3.99
N LEU A 14 3.28 10.50 -3.49
CA LEU A 14 2.59 9.56 -2.61
C LEU A 14 2.23 8.25 -3.34
N TRP A 15 1.79 8.34 -4.60
CA TRP A 15 1.57 7.18 -5.46
C TRP A 15 2.86 6.40 -5.73
N ALA A 16 3.97 7.10 -5.98
CA ALA A 16 5.29 6.49 -6.17
C ALA A 16 5.77 5.79 -4.89
N ILE A 17 5.59 6.39 -3.72
CA ILE A 17 5.91 5.77 -2.42
C ILE A 17 5.05 4.53 -2.20
N ALA A 18 3.74 4.61 -2.47
CA ALA A 18 2.84 3.48 -2.32
C ALA A 18 3.24 2.31 -3.24
N ALA A 19 3.59 2.61 -4.51
CA ALA A 19 4.11 1.61 -5.45
C ALA A 19 5.44 1.01 -4.98
N LEU A 20 6.35 1.84 -4.47
CA LEU A 20 7.63 1.39 -3.94
C LEU A 20 7.45 0.49 -2.71
N LEU A 21 6.52 0.80 -1.81
CA LEU A 21 6.17 -0.06 -0.68
C LEU A 21 5.69 -1.44 -1.14
N VAL A 22 4.81 -1.49 -2.15
CA VAL A 22 4.36 -2.77 -2.74
C VAL A 22 5.55 -3.55 -3.32
N LEU A 23 6.43 -2.89 -4.09
CA LEU A 23 7.58 -3.54 -4.72
C LEU A 23 8.61 -4.02 -3.70
N ILE A 24 8.91 -3.24 -2.67
CA ILE A 24 9.80 -3.64 -1.58
C ILE A 24 9.17 -4.78 -0.78
N GLY A 25 7.86 -4.71 -0.51
CA GLY A 25 7.13 -5.80 0.15
C GLY A 25 7.20 -7.09 -0.66
N LEU A 26 6.99 -7.00 -1.97
CA LEU A 26 7.14 -8.14 -2.89
C LEU A 26 8.57 -8.69 -2.90
N ALA A 27 9.56 -7.81 -2.95
CA ALA A 27 10.97 -8.20 -2.84
C ALA A 27 11.24 -8.89 -1.49
N GLY A 28 10.65 -8.42 -0.39
CA GLY A 28 10.77 -9.01 0.94
C GLY A 28 10.12 -10.39 1.11
N VAL A 29 9.14 -10.74 0.25
CA VAL A 29 8.60 -12.11 0.19
C VAL A 29 9.64 -13.07 -0.41
N VAL A 30 10.47 -12.59 -1.34
CA VAL A 30 11.52 -13.39 -2.01
C VAL A 30 12.84 -13.36 -1.24
N LEU A 31 13.19 -12.21 -0.68
CA LEU A 31 14.39 -11.94 0.10
C LEU A 31 13.98 -11.89 1.58
N PRO A 32 14.19 -12.97 2.37
CA PRO A 32 13.66 -13.11 3.73
C PRO A 32 14.30 -12.18 4.78
N ALA A 33 14.84 -11.03 4.38
CA ALA A 33 15.43 -10.00 5.24
C ALA A 33 14.46 -8.85 5.57
N LEU A 34 13.29 -8.79 4.91
CA LEU A 34 12.32 -7.71 5.06
C LEU A 34 10.94 -8.27 5.44
N PRO A 35 10.12 -7.51 6.20
CA PRO A 35 8.73 -7.88 6.49
C PRO A 35 7.87 -7.70 5.22
N GLY A 36 7.99 -8.63 4.27
CA GLY A 36 7.46 -8.50 2.92
C GLY A 36 5.94 -8.30 2.85
N ILE A 37 5.17 -9.23 3.45
CA ILE A 37 3.69 -9.17 3.42
C ILE A 37 3.16 -7.90 4.11
N PRO A 38 3.63 -7.50 5.30
CA PRO A 38 3.23 -6.23 5.93
C PRO A 38 3.54 -4.99 5.10
N LEU A 39 4.72 -4.92 4.47
CA LEU A 39 5.11 -3.79 3.61
C LEU A 39 4.22 -3.70 2.36
N MET A 40 3.90 -4.85 1.77
CA MET A 40 3.03 -4.92 0.61
C MET A 40 1.62 -4.42 0.95
N PHE A 41 1.08 -4.83 2.09
CA PHE A 41 -0.20 -4.32 2.61
C PHE A 41 -0.16 -2.81 2.84
N GLY A 42 0.92 -2.28 3.42
CA GLY A 42 1.09 -0.84 3.62
C GLY A 42 1.01 -0.05 2.31
N GLY A 43 1.61 -0.56 1.24
CA GLY A 43 1.49 0.03 -0.10
C GLY A 43 0.07 0.02 -0.65
N PHE A 44 -0.65 -1.11 -0.54
CA PHE A 44 -2.05 -1.19 -0.99
C PHE A 44 -3.00 -0.32 -0.18
N LEU A 45 -2.82 -0.26 1.15
CA LEU A 45 -3.58 0.61 2.03
C LEU A 45 -3.40 2.09 1.63
N MET A 46 -2.16 2.48 1.34
CA MET A 46 -1.82 3.83 0.91
C MET A 46 -2.42 4.16 -0.47
N MET A 47 -2.35 3.24 -1.45
CA MET A 47 -2.99 3.43 -2.76
C MET A 47 -4.51 3.58 -2.65
N ALA A 48 -5.16 2.73 -1.86
CA ALA A 48 -6.60 2.81 -1.70
C ALA A 48 -7.01 4.11 -1.00
N TRP A 49 -6.24 4.56 -0.01
CA TRP A 49 -6.52 5.83 0.64
C TRP A 49 -6.34 7.03 -0.30
N LEU A 50 -5.33 7.02 -1.17
CA LEU A 50 -5.09 8.06 -2.19
C LEU A 50 -6.21 8.14 -3.24
N ASP A 51 -6.97 7.07 -3.39
CA ASP A 51 -8.06 6.95 -4.35
C ASP A 51 -9.43 6.88 -3.66
N ASP A 52 -9.53 7.33 -2.39
CA ASP A 52 -10.76 7.36 -1.60
C ASP A 52 -11.50 6.01 -1.54
N PHE A 53 -10.75 4.91 -1.57
CA PHE A 53 -11.22 3.53 -1.60
C PHE A 53 -12.13 3.22 -2.81
N THR A 54 -11.95 3.94 -3.92
CA THR A 54 -12.77 3.78 -5.14
C THR A 54 -12.50 2.44 -5.84
N HIS A 55 -11.23 2.06 -6.01
CA HIS A 55 -10.87 0.76 -6.60
C HIS A 55 -10.79 -0.38 -5.58
N ILE A 56 -10.21 -0.12 -4.40
CA ILE A 56 -10.08 -1.12 -3.32
C ILE A 56 -10.90 -0.64 -2.14
N GLY A 57 -12.09 -1.24 -1.95
CA GLY A 57 -12.99 -0.89 -0.87
C GLY A 57 -12.43 -1.22 0.52
N SER A 58 -12.94 -0.53 1.53
CA SER A 58 -12.55 -0.70 2.95
C SER A 58 -12.74 -2.13 3.46
N VAL A 59 -13.76 -2.85 2.98
CA VAL A 59 -14.02 -4.26 3.32
C VAL A 59 -12.93 -5.19 2.77
N THR A 60 -12.53 -4.99 1.51
CA THR A 60 -11.47 -5.80 0.90
C THR A 60 -10.14 -5.55 1.60
N LEU A 61 -9.85 -4.29 1.93
CA LEU A 61 -8.64 -3.91 2.64
C LEU A 61 -8.59 -4.42 4.08
N SER A 62 -9.72 -4.41 4.80
CA SER A 62 -9.76 -4.95 6.16
C SER A 62 -9.55 -6.46 6.18
N LEU A 63 -10.14 -7.20 5.22
CA LEU A 63 -9.89 -8.62 5.04
C LEU A 63 -8.41 -8.88 4.70
N LEU A 64 -7.85 -8.11 3.76
CA LEU A 64 -6.43 -8.21 3.39
C LEU A 64 -5.53 -7.92 4.61
N GLY A 65 -5.90 -6.94 5.43
CA GLY A 65 -5.19 -6.60 6.67
C GLY A 65 -5.24 -7.73 7.69
N ALA A 66 -6.40 -8.37 7.86
CA ALA A 66 -6.53 -9.54 8.73
C ALA A 66 -5.66 -10.71 8.23
N LEU A 67 -5.67 -10.99 6.92
CA LEU A 67 -4.81 -12.01 6.32
C LEU A 67 -3.33 -11.66 6.46
N THR A 68 -2.96 -10.38 6.35
CA THR A 68 -1.58 -9.90 6.54
C THR A 68 -1.10 -10.14 7.97
N VAL A 69 -1.94 -9.82 8.96
CA VAL A 69 -1.64 -10.07 10.38
C VAL A 69 -1.51 -11.57 10.64
N LEU A 70 -2.44 -12.39 10.13
CA LEU A 70 -2.36 -13.84 10.25
C LEU A 70 -1.08 -14.40 9.62
N ALA A 71 -0.74 -13.97 8.41
CA ALA A 71 0.47 -14.42 7.72
C ALA A 71 1.74 -14.03 8.48
N TRP A 72 1.79 -12.83 9.07
CA TRP A 72 2.94 -12.38 9.86
C TRP A 72 3.03 -13.12 11.22
N LEU A 73 1.90 -13.43 11.85
CA LEU A 73 1.92 -14.18 13.11
C LEU A 73 2.31 -15.65 12.94
N ILE A 74 1.99 -16.25 11.79
CA ILE A 74 2.24 -17.67 11.50
C ILE A 74 3.64 -17.91 10.92
N GLY A 75 4.16 -16.97 10.11
CA GLY A 75 5.45 -17.08 9.43
C GLY A 75 6.59 -16.49 10.23
#